data_AF-K2FQK9-F1
#
_entry.id   AF-K2FQK9-F1
#
_cell.length_a   1.000
_cell.length_b   1.000
_cell.length_c   1.000
_cell.angle_alpha   90.00
_cell.angle_beta   90.00
_cell.angle_gamma   90.00
#
_symmetry.space_group_name_H-M   'P 1'
#
loop_
_entity.id
_entity.type
_entity.pdbx_description
1 polymer ?
#
loop_
_entity_poly.entity_id
_entity_poly.type
_entity_poly.pdbx_seq_one_letter_code
_entity_poly.pdbx_strand_id
1 'polypeptide(L)'
;MDWVKIVYALVLLACAVYILSVTFFARGDERKKFINRKAQSYTFGVIFGTLILDIGNVIFQTVRGNPASYGEGISPLMFLTIIIVIYMGTLLFYRNKYGD
;
A
#
# COMPACT_ATOMS: atom_id res chain seq x y z
N MET A 1 18.54 16.83 -4.66
CA MET A 1 17.12 16.47 -4.82
C MET A 1 16.94 15.29 -5.76
N ASP A 2 17.75 15.16 -6.82
CA ASP A 2 17.62 14.05 -7.78
C ASP A 2 17.98 12.68 -7.21
N TRP A 3 18.99 12.60 -6.33
CA TRP A 3 19.35 11.34 -5.68
C TRP A 3 18.21 10.72 -4.86
N VAL A 4 17.43 11.55 -4.15
CA VAL A 4 16.28 11.08 -3.37
C VAL A 4 15.20 10.51 -4.28
N LYS A 5 14.92 11.17 -5.41
CA LYS A 5 13.96 10.69 -6.42
C LYS A 5 14.45 9.37 -7.06
N ILE A 6 15.74 9.24 -7.31
CA ILE A 6 16.36 8.03 -7.88
C ILE A 6 16.26 6.87 -6.89
N VAL A 7 16.64 7.06 -5.62
CA VAL A 7 16.52 6.03 -4.58
C VAL A 7 15.06 5.60 -4.41
N TYR A 8 14.14 6.56 -4.39
CA TYR A 8 12.71 6.29 -4.29
C TYR A 8 12.17 5.49 -5.49
N ALA A 9 12.58 5.83 -6.72
CA ALA A 9 12.23 5.09 -7.91
C ALA A 9 12.79 3.65 -7.90
N LEU A 10 14.01 3.46 -7.37
CA LEU A 10 14.65 2.16 -7.27
C LEU A 10 13.94 1.25 -6.27
N VAL A 11 13.50 1.79 -5.13
CA VAL A 11 12.68 1.07 -4.13
C VAL A 11 11.34 0.62 -4.73
N LEU A 12 10.67 1.52 -5.46
CA LEU A 12 9.42 1.20 -6.16
C LEU A 12 9.62 0.09 -7.19
N LEU A 13 10.70 0.16 -7.98
CA LEU A 13 11.03 -0.84 -8.98
C LEU A 13 11.32 -2.20 -8.34
N ALA A 14 12.09 -2.24 -7.25
CA ALA A 14 12.37 -3.47 -6.51
C ALA A 14 11.09 -4.12 -5.96
N CYS A 15 10.18 -3.32 -5.39
CA CYS A 15 8.89 -3.80 -4.92
C CYS A 15 8.03 -4.36 -6.07
N ALA A 16 7.98 -3.66 -7.21
CA ALA A 16 7.21 -4.10 -8.37
C ALA A 16 7.73 -5.44 -8.92
N VAL A 17 9.05 -5.58 -9.08
CA VAL A 17 9.67 -6.84 -9.54
C VAL A 17 9.40 -7.98 -8.56
N TYR A 18 9.46 -7.71 -7.25
CA TYR A 18 9.17 -8.72 -6.23
C TYR A 18 7.70 -9.20 -6.29
N ILE A 19 6.75 -8.27 -6.38
CA ILE A 19 5.31 -8.60 -6.47
C ILE A 19 5.02 -9.41 -7.72
N LEU A 20 5.57 -9.00 -8.87
CA LEU A 20 5.40 -9.71 -10.14
C LEU A 20 6.00 -11.12 -10.07
N SER A 21 7.19 -11.26 -9.49
CA SER A 21 7.81 -12.58 -9.31
C SER A 21 6.91 -13.50 -8.47
N VAL A 22 6.42 -13.03 -7.32
CA VAL A 22 5.57 -13.85 -6.43
C VAL A 22 4.24 -14.22 -7.10
N THR A 23 3.63 -13.33 -7.89
CA THR A 23 2.37 -13.62 -8.59
C THR A 23 2.56 -14.54 -9.78
N PHE A 24 3.62 -14.39 -10.57
CA PHE A 24 3.91 -15.26 -11.73
C PHE A 24 4.30 -16.69 -11.32
N PHE A 25 5.11 -16.86 -10.27
CA PHE A 25 5.52 -18.18 -9.77
C PHE A 25 4.43 -18.90 -8.93
N ALA A 26 3.28 -18.26 -8.70
CA ALA A 26 2.13 -18.86 -8.00
C ALA A 26 1.14 -19.56 -8.93
N ARG A 27 1.40 -19.65 -10.24
CA ARG A 27 0.53 -20.34 -11.21
C ARG A 27 0.47 -21.84 -10.88
N GLY A 28 -0.65 -22.28 -10.30
CA GLY A 28 -0.96 -23.69 -10.02
C GLY A 28 -0.95 -24.09 -8.54
N ASP A 29 -0.51 -23.21 -7.64
CA ASP A 29 -0.44 -23.50 -6.21
C ASP A 29 -1.54 -22.74 -5.46
N GLU A 30 -2.62 -23.44 -5.09
CA GLU A 30 -3.77 -22.85 -4.39
C GLU A 30 -3.37 -22.16 -3.09
N ARG A 31 -2.30 -22.65 -2.46
CA ARG A 31 -1.75 -22.11 -1.22
C ARG A 31 -1.15 -20.72 -1.40
N LYS A 32 -0.33 -20.54 -2.44
CA LYS A 32 0.24 -19.22 -2.77
C LYS A 32 -0.85 -18.23 -3.19
N LYS A 33 -1.90 -18.72 -3.86
CA LYS A 33 -3.09 -17.91 -4.20
C LYS A 33 -3.85 -17.46 -2.96
N PHE A 34 -4.00 -18.32 -1.96
CA PHE A 34 -4.61 -17.97 -0.67
C PHE A 34 -3.79 -16.91 0.08
N ILE A 35 -2.47 -17.09 0.17
CA ILE A 35 -1.56 -16.12 0.82
C ILE A 35 -1.65 -14.75 0.15
N ASN A 36 -1.56 -14.70 -1.19
CA ASN A 36 -1.66 -13.45 -1.94
C ASN A 36 -3.01 -12.75 -1.72
N ARG A 37 -4.12 -13.51 -1.78
CA ARG A 37 -5.47 -12.95 -1.59
C ARG A 37 -5.67 -12.42 -0.16
N LYS A 38 -5.11 -13.10 0.85
CA LYS A 38 -5.19 -12.66 2.24
C LYS A 38 -4.38 -11.39 2.50
N ALA A 39 -3.17 -11.30 1.94
CA ALA A 39 -2.35 -10.09 1.99
C ALA A 39 -3.02 -8.89 1.28
N GLN A 40 -3.62 -9.13 0.10
CA GLN A 40 -4.36 -8.10 -0.64
C GLN A 40 -5.58 -7.59 0.14
N SER A 41 -6.38 -8.50 0.70
CA SER A 41 -7.57 -8.15 1.48
C SER A 41 -7.24 -7.34 2.74
N TYR A 42 -6.17 -7.71 3.46
CA TYR A 42 -5.73 -6.96 4.64
C TYR A 42 -5.24 -5.56 4.26
N THR A 43 -4.41 -5.45 3.22
CA THR A 43 -3.92 -4.16 2.72
C THR A 43 -5.07 -3.27 2.28
N PHE A 44 -6.05 -3.83 1.57
CA PHE A 44 -7.25 -3.10 1.17
C PHE A 44 -8.01 -2.57 2.38
N GLY A 45 -8.18 -3.37 3.44
CA GLY A 45 -8.82 -2.94 4.68
C GLY A 45 -8.10 -1.76 5.35
N VAL A 46 -6.77 -1.82 5.43
CA VAL A 46 -5.96 -0.72 5.99
C VAL A 46 -6.14 0.57 5.18
N ILE A 47 -6.02 0.49 3.86
CA ILE A 47 -6.17 1.65 2.97
C ILE A 47 -7.59 2.23 3.06
N PHE A 48 -8.60 1.38 3.01
CA PHE A 48 -9.99 1.80 3.10
C PHE A 48 -10.27 2.50 4.44
N GLY A 49 -9.74 1.98 5.55
CA GLY A 49 -9.81 2.63 6.85
C GLY A 49 -9.13 4.01 6.86
N THR A 50 -7.94 4.13 6.26
CA THR A 50 -7.26 5.43 6.17
C THR A 50 -8.04 6.45 5.33
N LEU A 51 -8.68 6.02 4.24
CA LEU A 51 -9.52 6.89 3.41
C LEU A 51 -10.77 7.37 4.16
N ILE A 52 -11.41 6.51 4.95
CA ILE A 52 -12.56 6.91 5.77
C ILE A 52 -12.16 7.98 6.79
N LEU A 53 -11.02 7.79 7.46
CA LEU A 53 -10.51 8.77 8.42
C LEU A 53 -10.18 10.11 7.75
N ASP A 54 -9.60 10.07 6.55
CA ASP A 54 -9.27 11.26 5.78
C ASP A 54 -10.52 12.06 5.39
N ILE A 55 -11.56 11.37 4.91
CA ILE A 55 -12.88 11.99 4.64
C ILE A 55 -13.45 12.61 5.91
N GLY A 56 -13.39 11.91 7.05
CA GLY A 56 -13.86 12.43 8.33
C GLY A 56 -13.12 13.70 8.77
N ASN A 57 -11.80 13.74 8.56
CA ASN A 57 -10.98 14.91 8.87
C ASN A 57 -11.34 16.11 7.98
N VAL A 58 -11.52 15.89 6.68
CA VAL A 58 -11.96 16.94 5.74
C VAL A 58 -13.30 17.52 6.15
N ILE A 59 -14.28 16.69 6.51
CA ILE A 59 -15.59 17.13 6.99
C ILE A 59 -15.45 17.94 8.28
N PHE A 60 -14.68 17.44 9.25
CA PHE A 60 -14.47 18.09 10.55
C PHE A 60 -13.84 19.48 10.40
N GLN A 61 -12.82 19.63 9.55
CA GLN A 61 -12.17 20.91 9.30
C GLN A 61 -13.08 21.90 8.55
N THR A 62 -13.87 21.39 7.59
CA THR A 62 -14.88 22.19 6.87
C THR A 62 -15.91 22.76 7.85
N VAL A 63 -16.39 21.96 8.82
CA VAL A 63 -17.36 22.41 9.83
C VAL A 63 -16.76 23.43 10.80
N ARG A 64 -15.46 23.36 11.11
CA ARG A 64 -14.76 24.36 11.95
C ARG A 64 -14.44 25.68 11.25
N GLY A 65 -14.82 25.84 9.98
CA GLY A 65 -14.60 27.07 9.23
C GLY A 65 -13.14 27.33 8.84
N ASN A 66 -12.28 26.32 8.98
CA ASN A 66 -10.90 26.36 8.49
C ASN A 66 -10.78 25.30 7.40
N PRO A 67 -11.25 25.58 6.16
CA PRO A 67 -11.18 24.61 5.08
C PRO A 67 -9.72 24.17 4.92
N ALA A 68 -9.49 22.86 4.99
CA ALA A 68 -8.17 22.30 4.77
C ALA A 68 -7.65 22.83 3.43
N SER A 69 -6.44 23.38 3.41
CA SER A 69 -5.80 23.81 2.17
C SER A 69 -5.72 22.59 1.25
N TYR A 70 -6.49 22.60 0.16
CA TYR A 70 -6.58 21.51 -0.82
C TYR A 70 -5.23 21.16 -1.50
N GLY A 71 -4.12 21.82 -1.12
CA GLY A 71 -2.78 21.62 -1.63
C GLY A 71 -1.77 20.95 -0.68
N GLU A 72 -2.06 20.79 0.62
CA GLU A 72 -1.16 20.14 1.60
C GLU A 72 -1.50 18.66 1.83
N GLY A 73 -1.92 17.97 0.76
CA GLY A 73 -2.21 16.53 0.79
C GLY A 73 -0.98 15.65 0.57
N ILE A 74 -1.08 14.39 0.95
CA ILE A 74 -0.09 13.37 0.57
C ILE A 74 -0.08 13.26 -0.96
N SER A 75 1.09 13.42 -1.59
CA SER A 75 1.18 13.25 -3.05
C SER A 75 0.71 11.85 -3.48
N PRO A 76 0.02 11.70 -4.63
CA PRO A 76 -0.50 10.41 -5.07
C PRO A 76 0.57 9.31 -5.15
N LEU A 77 1.80 9.67 -5.53
CA LEU A 77 2.94 8.76 -5.56
C LEU A 77 3.36 8.31 -4.16
N MET A 78 3.42 9.23 -3.20
CA MET A 78 3.74 8.92 -1.81
C MET A 78 2.69 7.98 -1.19
N PHE A 79 1.41 8.23 -1.48
CA PHE A 79 0.33 7.34 -1.07
C PHE A 79 0.51 5.93 -1.66
N LEU A 80 0.86 5.84 -2.96
CA LEU A 80 1.11 4.57 -3.63
C LEU A 80 2.29 3.79 -3.02
N THR A 81 3.35 4.48 -2.59
CA THR A 81 4.45 3.81 -1.87
C THR A 81 4.04 3.26 -0.53
N ILE A 82 3.23 3.99 0.23
CA ILE A 82 2.74 3.53 1.53
C ILE A 82 1.93 2.25 1.33
N ILE A 83 1.06 2.23 0.31
CA ILE A 83 0.28 1.04 -0.08
C ILE A 83 1.19 -0.15 -0.39
N ILE A 84 2.23 0.05 -1.21
CA ILE A 84 3.16 -1.01 -1.60
C ILE A 84 3.93 -1.55 -0.40
N VAL A 85 4.41 -0.69 0.49
CA VAL A 85 5.15 -1.09 1.69
C VAL A 85 4.25 -1.92 2.63
N ILE A 86 3.02 -1.47 2.87
CA ILE A 86 2.03 -2.20 3.68
C ILE A 86 1.72 -3.55 3.04
N TYR A 87 1.50 -3.59 1.72
CA TYR A 87 1.27 -4.83 0.99
C TYR A 87 2.44 -5.80 1.11
N MET A 88 3.67 -5.32 0.94
CA MET A 88 4.85 -6.17 0.99
C MET A 88 5.08 -6.72 2.39
N GLY A 89 4.90 -5.90 3.43
CA GLY A 89 4.98 -6.35 4.83
C GLY A 89 3.91 -7.40 5.17
N THR A 90 2.66 -7.18 4.76
CA THR A 90 1.57 -8.13 4.99
C THR A 90 1.76 -9.42 4.19
N LEU A 91 2.26 -9.32 2.96
CA LEU A 91 2.60 -10.47 2.12
C LEU A 91 3.69 -11.33 2.77
N LEU A 92 4.79 -10.72 3.23
CA LEU A 92 5.87 -11.42 3.93
C LEU A 92 5.38 -12.10 5.21
N PHE A 93 4.57 -11.39 6.00
CA PHE A 93 3.98 -11.94 7.22
C PHE A 93 3.12 -13.19 6.94
N TYR A 94 2.22 -13.11 5.96
CA TYR A 94 1.37 -14.25 5.60
C TYR A 94 2.14 -15.37 4.90
N ARG A 95 3.22 -15.06 4.17
CA ARG A 95 4.12 -16.08 3.61
C ARG A 95 4.84 -16.85 4.72
N ASN A 96 5.29 -16.17 5.77
CA ASN A 96 5.92 -16.84 6.91
C ASN A 96 4.91 -17.65 7.75
N LYS A 97 3.68 -17.13 7.90
CA LYS A 97 2.64 -17.77 8.71
C LYS A 97 1.96 -18.97 8.05
N TYR A 98 1.78 -18.94 6.73
CA TYR A 98 1.00 -19.94 5.99
C TYR A 98 1.81 -20.66 4.92
N GLY A 99 3.14 -20.47 4.87
CA GLY A 99 4.02 -21.00 3.82
C GLY A 99 4.81 -22.25 4.18
N ASP A 100 4.48 -22.92 5.29
CA ASP A 100 5.08 -24.19 5.75
C ASP A 100 4.62 -25.44 4.98
#